data_AF-A0A364NYF6-F1
#
_entry.id   AF-A0A364NYF6-F1
#
_cell.length_a   1.000
_cell.length_b   1.000
_cell.length_c   1.000
_cell.angle_alpha   90.00
_cell.angle_beta   90.00
_cell.angle_gamma   90.00
#
_symmetry.space_group_name_H-M   'P 1'
#
loop_
_entity.id
_entity.type
_entity.pdbx_description
1 polymer ?
#
loop_
_entity_poly.entity_id
_entity_poly.type
_entity_poly.pdbx_seq_one_letter_code
_entity_poly.pdbx_strand_id
1 'polypeptide(L)'
;MANSDRVKVRIPAKAKKGEIIEIKAQLSHDMESGQRKDADGKSIPRRIVNKFTCTWNNEPVISADWHQAVSANPLSGFFAVASASGKIKLTWWDEAGAVFEYTHDIVVE
;
A
#
# COMPACT_ATOMS: atom_id res chain seq x y z
N MET A 1 3.32 10.41 13.15
CA MET A 1 4.59 10.05 12.47
C MET A 1 4.39 8.66 11.92
N ALA A 2 4.67 8.45 10.62
CA ALA A 2 4.38 7.21 9.92
C ALA A 2 4.93 6.00 10.70
N ASN A 3 4.12 4.94 10.80
CA ASN A 3 4.53 3.62 11.30
C ASN A 3 5.59 3.03 10.35
N SER A 4 6.80 3.61 10.34
CA SER A 4 7.90 3.29 9.43
C SER A 4 8.30 1.82 9.49
N ASP A 5 8.09 1.18 10.65
CA ASP A 5 8.47 -0.22 10.85
C ASP A 5 7.55 -1.20 10.12
N ARG A 6 6.35 -0.75 9.72
CA ARG A 6 5.35 -1.60 9.07
C ARG A 6 5.33 -1.46 7.55
N VAL A 7 5.94 -0.43 6.97
CA VAL A 7 5.88 -0.18 5.52
C VAL A 7 7.26 -0.29 4.92
N LYS A 8 7.41 -1.15 3.91
CA LYS A 8 8.62 -1.27 3.10
C LYS A 8 8.31 -0.81 1.69
N VAL A 9 9.07 0.14 1.17
CA VAL A 9 8.89 0.63 -0.20
C VAL A 9 10.17 0.49 -1.02
N ARG A 10 9.98 0.36 -2.33
CA ARG A 10 11.03 0.57 -3.33
C ARG A 10 10.47 1.52 -4.39
N ILE A 11 10.90 2.77 -4.31
CA ILE A 11 10.52 3.86 -5.21
C ILE A 11 11.81 4.62 -5.54
N PRO A 12 12.14 4.88 -6.81
CA PRO A 12 13.27 5.72 -7.16
C PRO A 12 13.16 7.11 -6.53
N ALA A 13 14.26 7.67 -6.03
CA ALA A 13 14.29 9.07 -5.58
C ALA A 13 14.35 10.06 -6.75
N LYS A 14 14.76 9.57 -7.93
CA LYS A 14 14.91 10.34 -9.16
C LYS A 14 14.38 9.56 -10.37
N ALA A 15 13.81 10.27 -11.34
CA ALA A 15 13.38 9.73 -12.62
C ALA A 15 13.48 10.80 -13.71
N LYS A 16 13.56 10.41 -14.98
CA LYS A 16 13.44 11.36 -16.10
C LYS A 16 11.98 11.68 -16.35
N LYS A 17 11.69 12.88 -16.84
CA LYS A 17 10.34 13.24 -17.28
C LYS A 17 9.83 12.26 -18.35
N GLY A 18 8.68 11.64 -18.08
CA GLY A 18 8.06 10.63 -18.95
C GLY A 18 8.58 9.21 -18.77
N GLU A 19 9.55 8.97 -17.87
CA GLU A 19 10.04 7.63 -17.56
C GLU A 19 8.96 6.79 -16.85
N ILE A 20 8.85 5.52 -17.24
CA ILE A 20 8.01 4.54 -16.54
C ILE A 20 8.81 3.98 -15.37
N ILE A 21 8.40 4.29 -14.15
CA ILE A 21 9.03 3.79 -12.92
C ILE A 21 8.20 2.70 -12.27
N GLU A 22 8.87 1.72 -11.68
CA GLU A 22 8.24 0.70 -10.85
C GLU A 22 8.10 1.21 -9.41
N ILE A 23 6.89 1.11 -8.86
CA ILE A 23 6.58 1.39 -7.46
C ILE A 23 6.22 0.06 -6.80
N LYS A 24 6.98 -0.31 -5.77
CA LYS A 24 6.67 -1.46 -4.90
C LYS A 24 6.47 -1.00 -3.47
N ALA A 25 5.38 -1.45 -2.86
CA ALA A 25 5.06 -1.13 -1.48
C ALA A 25 4.48 -2.36 -0.77
N GLN A 26 5.07 -2.72 0.37
CA GLN A 26 4.62 -3.81 1.22
C GLN A 26 4.24 -3.28 2.59
N LEU A 27 3.06 -3.65 3.06
CA LEU A 27 2.59 -3.35 4.41
C LEU A 27 2.63 -4.62 5.26
N SER A 28 3.23 -4.58 6.45
CA SER A 28 3.17 -5.66 7.42
C SER A 28 1.79 -5.71 8.07
N HIS A 29 1.04 -6.76 7.74
CA HIS A 29 -0.35 -6.98 8.16
C HIS A 29 -0.67 -8.48 8.03
N ASP A 30 -1.44 -9.05 8.95
CA ASP A 30 -1.76 -10.48 8.96
C ASP A 30 -2.80 -10.90 7.92
N MET A 31 -3.69 -9.98 7.53
CA MET A 31 -4.76 -10.20 6.55
C MET A 31 -5.64 -11.39 6.95
N GLU A 32 -6.12 -11.40 8.19
CA GLU A 32 -6.99 -12.46 8.70
C GLU A 32 -8.26 -12.55 7.84
N SER A 33 -8.39 -13.65 7.10
CA SER A 33 -9.42 -13.81 6.05
C SER A 33 -10.81 -14.09 6.60
N GLY A 34 -10.89 -14.48 7.87
CA GLY A 34 -12.13 -14.96 8.50
C GLY A 34 -12.39 -16.45 8.32
N GLN A 35 -11.52 -17.15 7.58
CA GLN A 35 -11.68 -18.59 7.28
C GLN A 35 -10.92 -19.48 8.25
N ARG A 36 -9.95 -18.94 9.00
CA ARG A 36 -9.18 -19.68 9.98
C ARG A 36 -10.01 -19.97 11.23
N LYS A 37 -9.77 -21.12 11.86
CA LYS A 37 -10.34 -21.49 13.16
C LYS A 37 -9.30 -21.39 14.26
N ASP A 38 -9.75 -21.05 15.46
CA ASP A 38 -8.94 -21.11 16.67
C ASP A 38 -8.82 -22.55 17.21
N ALA A 39 -8.14 -22.71 18.35
CA ALA A 39 -7.93 -24.00 18.99
C ALA A 39 -9.25 -24.65 19.47
N ASP A 40 -10.28 -23.85 19.76
CA ASP A 40 -11.61 -24.31 20.15
C ASP A 40 -12.51 -24.61 18.93
N GLY A 41 -11.99 -24.45 17.70
CA GLY A 41 -12.71 -24.66 16.45
C GLY A 41 -13.65 -23.51 16.05
N LYS A 42 -13.61 -22.36 16.74
CA LYS A 42 -14.42 -21.17 16.40
C LYS A 42 -13.75 -20.39 15.28
N SER A 43 -14.56 -19.80 14.40
CA SER A 43 -14.06 -18.94 13.34
C SER A 43 -13.44 -17.66 13.90
N ILE A 44 -12.25 -17.33 13.42
CA ILE A 44 -11.57 -16.08 13.77
C ILE A 44 -12.21 -14.98 12.92
N PRO A 45 -12.60 -13.82 13.50
CA PRO A 45 -13.19 -12.74 12.72
C PRO A 45 -12.23 -12.22 11.65
N ARG A 46 -12.77 -11.91 10.47
CA ARG A 46 -12.02 -11.26 9.40
C ARG A 46 -11.48 -9.91 9.87
N ARG A 47 -10.22 -9.63 9.53
CA ARG A 47 -9.59 -8.32 9.64
C ARG A 47 -8.58 -8.18 8.52
N ILE A 48 -8.93 -7.39 7.52
CA ILE A 48 -8.05 -7.13 6.37
C ILE A 48 -7.85 -5.64 6.17
N VAL A 49 -6.79 -5.33 5.42
CA VAL A 49 -6.70 -4.07 4.69
C VAL A 49 -7.64 -4.17 3.49
N ASN A 50 -8.66 -3.33 3.45
CA ASN A 50 -9.73 -3.40 2.45
C ASN A 50 -9.58 -2.37 1.32
N LYS A 51 -8.67 -1.41 1.45
CA LYS A 51 -8.39 -0.42 0.42
C LYS A 51 -6.92 -0.01 0.40
N PHE A 52 -6.40 0.19 -0.80
CA PHE A 52 -5.09 0.78 -1.06
C PHE A 52 -5.20 1.88 -2.11
N THR A 53 -4.50 2.99 -1.91
CA THR A 53 -4.37 4.05 -2.92
C THR A 53 -2.93 4.53 -3.05
N CYS A 54 -2.62 5.01 -4.25
CA CYS A 54 -1.43 5.81 -4.54
C CYS A 54 -1.87 7.12 -5.20
N THR A 55 -1.32 8.23 -4.73
CA THR A 55 -1.48 9.54 -5.36
C THR A 55 -0.13 10.16 -5.66
N TRP A 56 -0.03 10.90 -6.75
CA TRP A 56 1.14 11.70 -7.13
C TRP A 56 0.77 13.17 -7.09
N ASN A 57 1.38 13.96 -6.22
CA ASN A 57 1.01 15.37 -6.01
C ASN A 57 -0.50 15.57 -5.82
N ASN A 58 -1.13 14.68 -5.04
CA ASN A 58 -2.58 14.59 -4.78
C ASN A 58 -3.45 14.12 -5.96
N GLU A 59 -2.87 13.87 -7.13
CA GLU A 59 -3.60 13.25 -8.25
C GLU A 59 -3.63 11.73 -8.11
N PRO A 60 -4.78 11.06 -8.27
CA PRO A 60 -4.88 9.61 -8.18
C PRO A 60 -4.03 8.90 -9.26
N VAL A 61 -3.20 7.94 -8.82
CA VAL A 61 -2.47 7.03 -9.72
C VAL A 61 -3.20 5.69 -9.80
N ILE A 62 -3.52 5.12 -8.64
CA ILE A 62 -4.30 3.87 -8.54
C ILE A 62 -5.15 3.90 -7.25
N SER A 63 -6.32 3.29 -7.34
CA SER A 63 -7.13 2.86 -6.21
C SER A 63 -7.47 1.40 -6.38
N ALA A 64 -7.34 0.62 -5.32
CA ALA A 64 -7.66 -0.80 -5.32
C ALA A 64 -8.48 -1.13 -4.08
N ASP A 65 -9.61 -1.80 -4.30
CA ASP A 65 -10.38 -2.44 -3.23
C ASP A 65 -9.85 -3.86 -3.05
N TRP A 66 -9.50 -4.20 -1.81
CA TRP A 66 -8.90 -5.47 -1.44
C TRP A 66 -9.91 -6.33 -0.68
N HIS A 67 -9.77 -7.63 -0.87
CA HIS A 67 -10.63 -8.64 -0.28
C HIS A 67 -9.81 -9.73 0.40
N GLN A 68 -10.51 -10.61 1.12
CA GLN A 68 -9.93 -11.63 2.01
C GLN A 68 -9.00 -12.66 1.36
N ALA A 69 -8.88 -12.67 0.04
CA ALA A 69 -7.95 -13.53 -0.70
C ALA A 69 -6.57 -12.89 -0.93
N VAL A 70 -6.38 -11.62 -0.55
CA VAL A 70 -5.06 -10.98 -0.57
C VAL A 70 -4.21 -11.54 0.57
N SER A 71 -3.02 -12.02 0.23
CA SER A 71 -2.09 -12.64 1.18
C SER A 71 -1.65 -11.71 2.31
N ALA A 72 -1.27 -12.31 3.44
CA ALA A 72 -0.54 -11.64 4.51
C ALA A 72 0.69 -10.88 3.98
N ASN A 73 1.02 -9.77 4.63
CA ASN A 73 2.02 -8.80 4.19
C ASN A 73 1.81 -8.34 2.74
N PRO A 74 0.65 -7.72 2.43
CA PRO A 74 0.26 -7.42 1.07
C PRO A 74 1.30 -6.54 0.37
N LEU A 75 1.69 -6.96 -0.84
CA LEU A 75 2.61 -6.26 -1.74
C LEU A 75 1.82 -5.66 -2.90
N SER A 76 1.95 -4.35 -3.08
CA SER A 76 1.45 -3.60 -4.23
C SER A 76 2.62 -3.28 -5.15
N GLY A 77 2.65 -3.87 -6.33
CA GLY A 77 3.63 -3.59 -7.38
C GLY A 77 2.92 -3.07 -8.63
N PHE A 78 3.27 -1.86 -9.07
CA PHE A 78 2.67 -1.24 -10.25
C PHE A 78 3.64 -0.24 -10.88
N PHE A 79 3.32 0.21 -12.08
CA PHE A 79 4.11 1.20 -12.81
C PHE A 79 3.40 2.54 -12.83
N ALA A 80 4.17 3.63 -12.81
CA ALA A 80 3.67 4.99 -12.99
C ALA A 80 4.60 5.77 -13.92
N VAL A 81 4.05 6.74 -14.64
CA VAL A 81 4.83 7.66 -15.48
C VAL A 81 5.30 8.83 -14.62
N ALA A 82 6.60 9.07 -14.56
CA ALA A 82 7.19 10.19 -13.84
C ALA A 82 6.83 11.51 -14.54
N SER A 83 5.83 12.21 -14.02
CA SER A 83 5.27 13.42 -14.65
C SER A 83 5.94 14.71 -14.17
N ALA A 84 6.12 14.84 -12.85
CA ALA A 84 6.70 16.01 -12.20
C ALA A 84 7.28 15.66 -10.82
N SER A 85 8.26 16.44 -10.38
CA SER A 85 8.78 16.36 -9.01
C SER A 85 7.68 16.56 -7.97
N GLY A 86 7.86 16.00 -6.78
CA GLY A 86 6.97 16.19 -5.65
C GLY A 86 6.80 14.93 -4.84
N LYS A 87 5.55 14.59 -4.48
CA LYS A 87 5.23 13.59 -3.47
C LYS A 87 4.39 12.45 -4.03
N ILE A 88 4.86 11.22 -3.82
CA ILE A 88 4.07 10.01 -3.97
C ILE A 88 3.55 9.63 -2.58
N LYS A 89 2.23 9.60 -2.41
CA LYS A 89 1.58 9.19 -1.16
C LYS A 89 0.88 7.86 -1.36
N LEU A 90 1.18 6.92 -0.48
CA LEU A 90 0.57 5.60 -0.40
C LEU A 90 -0.31 5.54 0.85
N THR A 91 -1.53 5.02 0.72
CA THR A 91 -2.48 4.91 1.84
C THR A 91 -3.15 3.54 1.86
N TRP A 92 -3.28 2.95 3.03
CA TRP A 92 -3.98 1.69 3.28
C TRP A 92 -5.02 1.88 4.39
N TRP A 93 -6.20 1.27 4.23
CA TRP A 93 -7.27 1.27 5.23
C TRP A 93 -7.57 -0.14 5.72
N ASP A 94 -7.56 -0.31 7.03
CA ASP A 94 -7.88 -1.55 7.75
C ASP A 94 -9.34 -1.52 8.22
N GLU A 95 -10.02 -2.66 8.18
CA GLU A 95 -11.37 -2.84 8.71
C GLU A 95 -11.49 -2.56 10.22
N ALA A 96 -10.40 -2.64 10.97
CA ALA A 96 -10.33 -2.21 12.37
C ALA A 96 -10.26 -0.68 12.55
N GLY A 97 -10.33 0.10 11.46
CA GLY A 97 -10.31 1.57 11.46
C GLY A 97 -8.91 2.18 11.40
N ALA A 98 -7.85 1.38 11.37
CA ALA A 98 -6.50 1.89 11.22
C ALA A 98 -6.24 2.40 9.80
N VAL A 99 -5.49 3.49 9.70
CA VAL A 99 -5.02 4.05 8.42
C VAL A 99 -3.50 4.07 8.45
N PHE A 100 -2.88 3.49 7.43
CA PHE A 100 -1.43 3.50 7.25
C PHE A 100 -1.08 4.40 6.08
N GLU A 101 -0.08 5.25 6.26
CA GLU A 101 0.36 6.21 5.24
C GLU A 101 1.88 6.15 5.08
N TYR A 102 2.34 6.30 3.84
CA TYR A 102 3.73 6.49 3.50
C TYR A 102 3.86 7.58 2.44
N THR A 103 4.84 8.47 2.59
CA THR A 103 5.12 9.53 1.62
C THR A 103 6.57 9.41 1.15
N HIS A 104 6.76 9.49 -0.16
CA HIS A 104 8.05 9.46 -0.82
C HIS A 104 8.23 10.74 -1.64
N ASP A 105 9.33 11.45 -1.43
CA ASP A 105 9.71 12.57 -2.28
C ASP A 105 10.45 12.05 -3.52
N ILE A 106 10.06 12.53 -4.70
CA ILE A 106 10.68 12.19 -5.98
C ILE A 106 11.07 13.45 -6.74
N VAL A 107 12.25 13.41 -7.36
CA VAL A 107 12.73 14.45 -8.27
C VAL A 107 12.61 13.95 -9.70
N VAL A 108 11.96 14.73 -10.56
CA VAL A 108 11.84 14.47 -11.99
C VAL A 108 12.70 15.47 -12.74
N GLU A 109 13.69 14.97 -13.49
CA GLU A 109 14.67 15.75 -14.27
C GLU A 109 14.37 15.68 -15.78
#